data_AF-A0A947JZX1-F1
#
_entry.id   AF-A0A947JZX1-F1
#
_cell.length_a   1.000
_cell.length_b   1.000
_cell.length_c   1.000
_cell.angle_alpha   90.00
_cell.angle_beta   90.00
_cell.angle_gamma   90.00
#
_symmetry.space_group_name_H-M   'P 1'
#
loop_
_entity.id
_entity.type
_entity.pdbx_description
1 polymer ?
#
loop_
_entity_poly.entity_id
_entity_poly.type
_entity_poly.pdbx_seq_one_letter_code
_entity_poly.pdbx_strand_id
1 'polypeptide(L)'
;MVATKYLKQGPRLTFGFMADFPSNRFRPLGMAGLELPVGDTFFVSSDLLAGETLFQVNAGARVYFTPIFALNISGLNLFDNPDAKDSRSALIGFSWANPF
;
A
#
# COMPACT_ATOMS: atom_id res chain seq x y z
N MET A 1 5.59 -12.02 5.85
CA MET A 1 4.26 -12.40 6.41
C MET A 1 3.47 -11.11 6.57
N VAL A 2 2.19 -11.09 6.16
CA VAL A 2 1.33 -9.89 6.24
C VAL A 2 0.09 -10.23 7.05
N ALA A 3 -0.12 -9.54 8.17
CA ALA A 3 -1.29 -9.64 9.02
C ALA A 3 -2.25 -8.49 8.70
N THR A 4 -3.43 -8.81 8.19
CA THR A 4 -4.48 -7.81 7.94
C THR A 4 -5.58 -7.97 8.98
N LYS A 5 -5.92 -6.89 9.67
CA LYS A 5 -7.03 -6.83 10.62
C LYS A 5 -8.13 -5.94 10.06
N TYR A 6 -9.30 -6.54 9.88
CA TYR A 6 -10.52 -5.83 9.51
C TYR A 6 -11.18 -5.32 10.78
N LEU A 7 -11.34 -4.00 10.89
CA LEU A 7 -12.17 -3.42 11.93
C LEU A 7 -13.63 -3.45 11.47
N LYS A 8 -14.56 -3.68 12.40
CA LYS A 8 -16.00 -3.75 12.06
C LYS A 8 -16.42 -2.46 11.34
N GLN A 9 -16.99 -2.62 10.14
CA GLN A 9 -17.57 -1.53 9.32
C GLN A 9 -16.62 -0.34 9.06
N GLY A 10 -15.31 -0.55 9.00
CA GLY A 10 -14.38 0.58 8.98
C GLY A 10 -13.01 0.26 8.39
N PRO A 11 -11.93 0.79 9.00
CA PRO A 11 -10.60 0.67 8.44
C PRO A 11 -10.09 -0.77 8.38
N ARG A 12 -9.27 -1.05 7.37
CA ARG A 12 -8.44 -2.26 7.33
C ARG A 12 -7.02 -1.83 7.66
N LEU A 13 -6.46 -2.45 8.69
CA LEU A 13 -5.08 -2.25 9.09
C LEU A 13 -4.26 -3.44 8.59
N THR A 14 -3.17 -3.15 7.93
CA THR A 14 -2.26 -4.16 7.39
C THR A 14 -0.91 -3.98 8.07
N PHE A 15 -0.36 -5.03 8.66
CA PHE A 15 0.99 -5.03 9.20
C PHE A 15 1.77 -6.09 8.47
N GLY A 16 2.91 -5.72 7.91
CA GLY A 16 3.74 -6.62 7.14
C GLY A 16 5.17 -6.60 7.66
N PHE A 17 5.82 -7.74 7.44
CA PHE A 17 7.26 -7.81 7.47
C PHE A 17 7.74 -8.17 6.07
N MET A 18 8.62 -7.31 5.56
CA MET A 18 9.37 -7.53 4.34
C MET A 18 10.85 -7.63 4.70
N ALA A 19 11.58 -8.49 4.00
CA ALA A 19 13.03 -8.49 4.04
C ALA A 19 13.53 -8.22 2.63
N ASP A 20 14.56 -7.39 2.53
CA ASP A 20 15.26 -7.11 1.28
C ASP A 20 16.76 -7.40 1.45
N PHE A 21 17.46 -7.65 0.34
CA PHE A 21 18.90 -7.91 0.30
C PHE A 21 19.64 -6.95 -0.64
N PRO A 22 19.68 -5.66 -0.31
CA PRO A 22 20.49 -4.70 -1.06
C PRO A 22 21.96 -5.05 -0.91
N SER A 23 22.59 -5.41 -2.03
CA SER A 23 24.03 -5.70 -2.13
C SER A 23 24.54 -6.68 -1.06
N ASN A 24 23.80 -7.77 -0.83
CA ASN A 24 24.12 -8.88 0.10
C ASN A 24 23.95 -8.61 1.60
N ARG A 25 23.45 -7.44 2.03
CA ARG A 25 23.10 -7.21 3.45
C ARG A 25 21.61 -7.43 3.67
N PHE A 26 21.26 -8.31 4.62
CA PHE A 26 19.88 -8.48 5.06
C PHE A 26 19.35 -7.18 5.66
N ARG A 27 18.22 -6.71 5.16
CA ARG A 27 17.54 -5.51 5.64
C ARG A 27 16.11 -5.86 6.03
N PRO A 28 15.77 -5.92 7.32
CA PRO A 28 14.39 -6.05 7.76
C PRO A 28 13.63 -4.73 7.50
N LEU A 29 12.42 -4.84 6.99
CA LEU A 29 11.51 -3.74 6.71
C LEU A 29 10.17 -4.04 7.36
N GLY A 30 9.72 -3.13 8.22
CA GLY A 30 8.36 -3.09 8.70
C GLY A 30 7.45 -2.43 7.67
N MET A 31 6.25 -2.98 7.52
CA MET A 31 5.19 -2.39 6.72
C MET A 31 3.98 -2.14 7.61
N ALA A 32 3.38 -0.96 7.51
CA ALA A 32 2.12 -0.64 8.14
C ALA A 32 1.23 0.06 7.12
N GLY A 33 0.08 -0.53 6.83
CA GLY A 33 -0.91 -0.06 5.89
C GLY A 33 -2.22 0.24 6.58
N LEU A 34 -2.93 1.22 6.05
CA LEU A 34 -4.25 1.63 6.45
C LEU A 34 -5.10 1.82 5.20
N GLU A 35 -6.21 1.11 5.11
CA GLU A 35 -7.22 1.31 4.07
C GLU A 35 -8.52 1.77 4.74
N LEU A 36 -9.03 2.93 4.34
CA LEU A 36 -10.21 3.57 4.88
C LEU A 36 -11.32 3.58 3.82
N PRO A 37 -12.51 3.02 4.10
CA PRO A 37 -13.69 3.28 3.30
C PRO A 37 -14.14 4.72 3.54
N VAL A 38 -14.19 5.53 2.49
CA VAL A 38 -14.68 6.91 2.54
C VAL A 38 -16.12 6.99 1.99
N GLY A 39 -16.53 5.98 1.22
CA GLY A 39 -17.92 5.74 0.81
C GLY A 39 -18.09 4.29 0.36
N ASP A 40 -19.25 3.95 -0.19
CA ASP A 40 -19.58 2.57 -0.57
C ASP A 40 -18.63 2.00 -1.64
N THR A 41 -18.16 2.85 -2.56
CA THR A 41 -17.33 2.47 -3.70
C THR A 41 -15.93 3.07 -3.65
N PHE A 42 -15.63 3.92 -2.67
CA PHE A 42 -14.38 4.68 -2.61
C PHE A 42 -13.57 4.36 -1.35
N PHE A 43 -12.34 3.93 -1.58
CA PHE A 43 -11.39 3.54 -0.54
C PHE A 43 -10.11 4.35 -0.70
N VAL A 44 -9.57 4.83 0.41
CA VAL A 44 -8.26 5.48 0.45
C VAL A 44 -7.30 4.57 1.18
N SER A 45 -6.13 4.33 0.62
CA SER A 45 -5.08 3.53 1.23
C SER A 45 -3.85 4.37 1.49
N SER A 46 -3.13 4.06 2.56
CA SER A 46 -1.83 4.63 2.89
C SER A 46 -0.96 3.52 3.45
N ASP A 47 0.25 3.38 2.93
CA ASP A 47 1.21 2.37 3.34
C ASP A 47 2.54 3.04 3.71
N LEU A 48 3.02 2.73 4.89
CA LEU A 48 4.32 3.10 5.40
C LEU A 48 5.23 1.87 5.34
N LEU A 49 6.38 2.03 4.68
CA LEU A 49 7.52 1.13 4.74
C LEU A 49 8.63 1.80 5.54
N ALA A 50 9.08 1.15 6.61
CA ALA A 50 10.13 1.68 7.48
C ALA A 50 11.12 0.58 7.86
N GLY A 51 12.41 0.87 7.73
CA GLY A 51 13.51 0.05 8.25
C GLY A 51 14.73 0.90 8.56
N GLU A 52 15.87 0.27 8.85
CA GLU A 52 17.09 0.96 9.32
C GLU A 52 17.56 2.10 8.41
N THR A 53 17.51 1.89 7.10
CA THR A 53 18.05 2.81 6.10
C THR A 53 17.02 3.19 5.05
N LEU A 54 15.73 2.90 5.27
CA LEU A 54 14.70 3.11 4.27
C LEU A 54 13.42 3.58 4.93
N PHE A 55 12.88 4.67 4.41
CA PHE A 55 11.59 5.20 4.82
C PHE A 55 10.82 5.64 3.59
N GLN A 56 9.66 5.04 3.36
CA GLN A 56 8.83 5.31 2.20
C GLN A 56 7.37 5.35 2.63
N VAL A 57 6.69 6.41 2.24
CA VAL A 57 5.24 6.57 2.43
C VAL A 57 4.58 6.55 1.07
N ASN A 58 3.64 5.63 0.91
CA ASN A 58 2.81 5.50 -0.26
C ASN A 58 1.38 5.85 0.13
N ALA A 59 0.62 6.43 -0.79
CA ALA A 59 -0.82 6.57 -0.62
C ALA A 59 -1.51 6.26 -1.94
N GLY A 60 -2.77 5.85 -1.84
CA GLY A 60 -3.56 5.53 -2.99
C GLY A 60 -5.04 5.69 -2.72
N ALA A 61 -5.79 5.54 -3.80
CA ALA A 61 -7.22 5.52 -3.78
C ALA A 61 -7.71 4.44 -4.73
N ARG A 62 -8.80 3.77 -4.35
CA ARG A 62 -9.47 2.76 -5.15
C ARG A 62 -10.93 3.14 -5.30
N VAL A 63 -11.39 3.19 -6.55
CA VAL A 63 -12.78 3.45 -6.93
C VAL A 63 -13.35 2.19 -7.56
N TYR A 64 -14.42 1.64 -7.00
CA TYR A 64 -15.17 0.52 -7.55
C TYR A 64 -16.31 1.04 -8.44
N PHE A 65 -16.27 0.73 -9.73
CA PHE A 65 -17.40 1.03 -10.62
C PHE A 65 -18.49 -0.04 -10.52
N THR A 66 -18.05 -1.28 -10.27
CA THR A 66 -18.89 -2.42 -9.96
C THR A 66 -18.23 -3.17 -8.80
N PRO A 67 -18.90 -4.15 -8.16
CA PRO A 67 -18.28 -5.00 -7.14
C PRO A 67 -17.04 -5.77 -7.61
N ILE A 68 -16.72 -5.72 -8.91
CA ILE A 68 -15.75 -6.57 -9.59
C ILE A 68 -14.65 -5.74 -10.26
N PHE A 69 -14.99 -4.55 -10.77
CA PHE A 69 -14.06 -3.65 -11.45
C PHE A 69 -13.69 -2.46 -10.57
N ALA A 70 -12.40 -2.23 -10.41
CA ALA A 70 -11.90 -1.09 -9.67
C ALA A 70 -10.73 -0.39 -10.38
N LEU A 71 -10.77 0.94 -10.38
CA LEU A 71 -9.64 1.80 -10.71
C LEU A 71 -8.81 2.05 -9.46
N ASN A 72 -7.50 1.89 -9.58
CA ASN A 72 -6.53 2.20 -8.54
C ASN A 72 -5.68 3.38 -8.99
N ILE A 73 -5.50 4.34 -8.09
CA ILE A 73 -4.56 5.44 -8.25
C ILE A 73 -3.61 5.33 -7.07
N SER A 74 -2.30 5.29 -7.30
CA SER A 74 -1.32 5.09 -6.23
C SER A 74 -0.11 5.99 -6.46
N GLY A 75 0.25 6.79 -5.45
CA GLY A 75 1.49 7.53 -5.37
C GLY A 75 2.50 6.75 -4.52
N LEU A 76 3.66 6.46 -5.11
CA LEU A 76 4.79 5.87 -4.40
C LEU A 76 5.75 6.97 -3.96
N ASN A 77 6.34 6.80 -2.77
CA ASN A 77 7.35 7.67 -2.18
C ASN A 77 6.95 9.16 -2.18
N LEU A 78 5.91 9.49 -1.41
CA LEU A 78 5.34 10.84 -1.31
C LEU A 78 6.30 11.86 -0.70
N PHE A 79 7.15 11.40 0.22
CA PHE A 79 8.27 12.20 0.74
C PHE A 79 9.45 11.93 -0.17
N ASP A 80 10.04 12.98 -0.74
CA ASP A 80 11.17 12.90 -1.67
C ASP A 80 12.44 12.44 -0.96
N ASN A 81 12.45 11.18 -0.56
CA ASN A 81 13.49 10.55 0.23
C ASN A 81 14.44 9.82 -0.72
N PRO A 82 15.73 10.21 -0.78
CA PRO A 82 16.73 9.54 -1.61
C PRO A 82 16.98 8.09 -1.17
N ASP A 83 16.69 7.75 0.08
CA ASP A 83 16.87 6.40 0.65
C ASP A 83 15.62 5.51 0.52
N ALA A 84 14.67 5.84 -0.36
CA ALA A 84 13.47 5.05 -0.60
C ALA A 84 13.70 3.83 -1.50
N LYS A 85 12.78 2.86 -1.44
CA LYS A 85 12.85 1.65 -2.27
C LYS A 85 12.50 1.97 -3.72
N ASP A 86 11.42 2.74 -3.88
CA ASP A 86 10.88 3.14 -5.17
C ASP A 86 11.08 4.65 -5.37
N SER A 87 11.38 5.04 -6.61
CA SER A 87 11.38 6.45 -6.98
C SER A 87 9.97 7.04 -6.91
N ARG A 88 9.89 8.35 -6.61
CA ARG A 88 8.63 9.09 -6.57
C ARG A 88 7.88 8.93 -7.89
N SER A 89 6.73 8.28 -7.83
CA SER A 89 5.97 7.93 -9.03
C SER A 89 4.48 7.90 -8.73
N ALA A 90 3.67 8.15 -9.77
CA ALA A 90 2.22 8.02 -9.71
C ALA A 90 1.81 6.94 -10.70
N LEU A 91 0.98 6.01 -10.23
CA LEU A 91 0.51 4.84 -10.95
C LEU A 91 -1.01 4.90 -11.05
N ILE A 92 -1.51 4.55 -12.22
CA ILE A 92 -2.93 4.30 -12.45
C ILE A 92 -3.05 2.87 -12.91
N GLY A 93 -3.86 2.09 -12.21
CA GLY A 93 -4.05 0.67 -12.47
C GLY A 93 -5.52 0.34 -12.59
N PHE A 94 -5.85 -0.60 -13.47
CA PHE A 94 -7.16 -1.21 -13.52
C PHE A 94 -7.08 -2.60 -12.88
N SER A 95 -8.02 -2.91 -11.99
CA SER A 95 -8.12 -4.22 -11.35
C SER A 95 -9.50 -4.82 -11.56
N TRP A 96 -9.48 -6.13 -11.79
CA TRP A 96 -10.66 -6.96 -12.02
C TRP A 96 -10.51 -8.20 -11.16
N ALA A 97 -11.52 -8.50 -10.34
CA ALA A 97 -11.60 -9.78 -9.64
C ALA A 97 -12.34 -10.79 -10.52
N ASN A 98 -11.70 -11.89 -10.93
CA ASN A 98 -12.41 -12.93 -11.67
C ASN A 98 -13.36 -13.70 -10.73
N PRO A 99 -14.68 -13.73 -10.99
CA PRO A 99 -15.63 -14.45 -10.13
C PRO A 99 -15.69 -15.97 -10.39
N PHE A 100 -14.89 -16.49 -11.33
CA PHE A 100 -14.81 -17.92 -11.69
C PHE A 100 -13.54 -18.58 -11.16
#